data_AF-A0A382Z8C4-F1
#
_entry.id   AF-A0A382Z8C4-F1
#
_cell.length_a   1.000
_cell.length_b   1.000
_cell.length_c   1.000
_cell.angle_alpha   90.00
_cell.angle_beta   90.00
_cell.angle_gamma   90.00
#
_symmetry.space_group_name_H-M   'P 1'
#
loop_
_entity.id
_entity.type
_entity.pdbx_description
1 polymer ?
#
loop_
_entity_poly.entity_id
_entity_poly.type
_entity_poly.pdbx_seq_one_letter_code
_entity_poly.pdbx_strand_id
1 'polypeptide(L)'
;MSLVEARIGESYRAELVATGGTPPYTWSLATGSLPAGIGLSAGGVISGVPATTADISLVFGVTDAKGRISVSPGLVFVTAPDRRTVIARGGTIFIDSAGDSVSLFLASPADGYSAVIVESGGFR
;
A
#
# COMPACT_ATOMS: atom_id res chain seq x y z
N MET A 1 -10.14 -10.59 -13.47
CA MET A 1 -9.33 -11.04 -12.31
C MET A 1 -9.04 -9.78 -11.51
N SER A 2 -9.60 -9.62 -10.32
CA SER A 2 -9.28 -8.46 -9.48
C SER A 2 -7.96 -8.72 -8.79
N LEU A 3 -7.01 -7.79 -8.89
CA LEU A 3 -5.85 -7.82 -7.99
C LEU A 3 -6.35 -7.45 -6.58
N VAL A 4 -5.73 -7.99 -5.54
CA VAL A 4 -6.03 -7.57 -4.16
C VAL A 4 -5.69 -6.09 -4.02
N GLU A 5 -6.48 -5.34 -3.25
CA GLU A 5 -6.22 -3.94 -2.98
C GLU A 5 -4.86 -3.74 -2.31
N ALA A 6 -4.11 -2.73 -2.76
CA ALA A 6 -2.88 -2.29 -2.14
C ALA A 6 -3.15 -1.09 -1.22
N ARG A 7 -2.35 -0.92 -0.18
CA ARG A 7 -2.44 0.23 0.73
C ARG A 7 -1.17 1.04 0.72
N ILE A 8 -1.28 2.37 0.77
CA ILE A 8 -0.11 3.25 0.80
C ILE A 8 0.75 2.94 2.02
N GLY A 9 2.06 2.81 1.81
CA GLY A 9 3.02 2.54 2.88
C GLY A 9 3.06 1.09 3.36
N GLU A 10 2.14 0.23 2.91
CA GLU A 10 2.17 -1.20 3.20
C GLU A 10 2.86 -2.00 2.09
N SER A 11 3.58 -3.06 2.47
CA SER A 11 4.20 -3.96 1.49
C SER A 11 3.12 -4.70 0.70
N TYR A 12 3.15 -4.56 -0.61
CA TYR A 12 2.26 -5.23 -1.54
C TYR A 12 2.99 -6.33 -2.31
N ARG A 13 2.35 -7.48 -2.50
CA ARG A 13 2.82 -8.57 -3.34
C ARG A 13 1.65 -9.32 -3.97
N ALA A 14 1.66 -9.45 -5.28
CA ALA A 14 0.71 -10.24 -6.06
C ALA A 14 1.45 -11.00 -7.16
N GLU A 15 0.91 -12.13 -7.58
CA GLU A 15 1.48 -12.95 -8.66
C GLU A 15 0.48 -13.09 -9.81
N LEU A 16 0.96 -12.87 -11.03
CA LEU A 16 0.24 -13.13 -12.25
C LEU A 16 0.42 -14.60 -12.63
N VAL A 17 -0.70 -15.27 -12.90
CA VAL A 17 -0.71 -16.69 -13.26
C VAL A 17 -1.23 -16.84 -14.69
N ALA A 18 -0.46 -17.52 -15.53
CA ALA A 18 -0.87 -17.92 -16.87
C ALA A 18 -1.41 -19.35 -16.84
N THR A 19 -2.50 -19.61 -17.56
CA THR A 19 -3.04 -20.96 -17.76
C THR A 19 -2.91 -21.34 -19.24
N GLY A 20 -2.37 -22.53 -19.49
CA GLY A 20 -1.97 -22.95 -20.84
C GLY A 20 -0.70 -22.26 -21.32
N GLY A 21 -0.30 -22.49 -22.58
CA GLY A 21 0.97 -21.97 -23.13
C GLY A 21 2.14 -22.95 -22.95
N THR A 22 3.36 -22.49 -23.27
CA THR A 22 4.59 -23.25 -23.02
C THR A 22 5.55 -22.41 -22.16
N PRO A 23 5.87 -22.83 -20.92
CA PRO A 23 6.87 -22.16 -20.10
C PRO A 23 8.26 -22.13 -20.78
N PRO A 24 9.13 -21.16 -20.45
CA PRO A 24 8.92 -20.07 -19.47
C PRO A 24 7.94 -18.99 -19.95
N TYR A 25 7.32 -18.29 -19.00
CA TYR A 25 6.47 -17.14 -19.26
C TYR A 25 7.20 -15.84 -18.92
N THR A 26 7.08 -14.86 -19.82
CA THR A 26 7.60 -13.51 -19.63
C THR A 26 6.43 -12.53 -19.57
N TRP A 27 6.33 -11.79 -18.48
CA TRP A 27 5.28 -10.81 -18.24
C TRP A 27 5.74 -9.40 -18.55
N SER A 28 4.81 -8.60 -19.06
CA SER A 28 5.02 -7.18 -19.34
C SER A 28 3.74 -6.40 -19.10
N LEU A 29 3.88 -5.09 -18.94
CA LEU A 29 2.75 -4.17 -18.93
C LEU A 29 2.44 -3.78 -20.38
N ALA A 30 1.26 -4.17 -20.86
CA ALA A 30 0.82 -3.86 -22.22
C ALA A 30 0.22 -2.46 -22.31
N THR A 31 -0.58 -2.06 -21.31
CA THR A 31 -1.14 -0.70 -21.22
C THR A 31 -1.23 -0.20 -19.77
N GLY A 32 -1.20 1.12 -19.62
CA GLY A 32 -1.21 1.80 -18.34
C GLY A 32 0.19 1.97 -17.74
N SER A 33 0.24 2.45 -16.50
CA SER A 33 1.47 2.64 -15.73
C SER A 33 1.22 2.23 -14.29
N LEU A 34 2.14 1.46 -13.70
CA LEU A 34 2.04 1.10 -12.28
C LEU A 34 2.16 2.35 -11.39
N PRO A 35 1.48 2.38 -10.22
CA PRO A 35 1.63 3.47 -9.26
C PRO A 35 3.09 3.57 -8.79
N ALA A 36 3.50 4.77 -8.37
CA ALA A 36 4.85 4.99 -7.85
C ALA A 36 5.13 4.04 -6.66
N GLY A 37 6.29 3.38 -6.70
CA GLY A 37 6.71 2.42 -5.68
C GLY A 37 6.25 0.98 -5.91
N ILE A 38 5.47 0.69 -6.96
CA ILE A 38 5.12 -0.66 -7.40
C ILE A 38 5.85 -1.02 -8.70
N GLY A 39 6.40 -2.23 -8.76
CA GLY A 39 7.04 -2.78 -9.96
C GLY A 39 6.45 -4.13 -10.37
N LEU A 40 6.60 -4.47 -11.66
CA LEU A 40 6.33 -5.78 -12.23
C LEU A 40 7.65 -6.43 -12.64
N SER A 41 7.89 -7.66 -12.18
CA SER A 41 8.99 -8.49 -12.65
C SER A 41 8.61 -9.26 -13.91
N ALA A 42 9.60 -9.63 -14.73
CA ALA A 42 9.40 -10.48 -15.90
C ALA A 42 8.80 -11.86 -15.55
N GLY A 43 8.96 -12.32 -14.30
CA GLY A 43 8.35 -13.55 -13.80
C GLY A 43 6.89 -13.42 -13.38
N GLY A 44 6.28 -12.23 -13.49
CA GLY A 44 4.86 -12.01 -13.18
C GLY A 44 4.58 -11.61 -11.73
N VAL A 45 5.61 -11.33 -10.93
CA VAL A 45 5.42 -10.80 -9.56
C VAL A 45 5.25 -9.29 -9.63
N ILE A 46 4.13 -8.79 -9.08
CA ILE A 46 3.87 -7.37 -8.82
C ILE A 46 4.18 -7.12 -7.35
N SER A 47 5.12 -6.23 -7.06
CA SER A 47 5.53 -5.98 -5.68
C SER A 47 6.06 -4.58 -5.45
N GLY A 48 5.98 -4.13 -4.20
CA GLY A 48 6.58 -2.89 -3.75
C GLY A 48 5.80 -2.24 -2.61
N VAL A 49 5.99 -0.95 -2.42
CA VAL A 49 5.27 -0.14 -1.43
C VAL A 49 4.61 1.01 -2.18
N PRO A 50 3.28 1.03 -2.33
CA PRO A 50 2.61 2.13 -3.03
C PRO A 50 2.83 3.45 -2.29
N ALA A 51 3.16 4.51 -3.05
CA ALA A 51 3.37 5.85 -2.50
C ALA A 51 2.15 6.77 -2.68
N THR A 52 1.25 6.46 -3.61
CA THR A 52 0.13 7.33 -4.01
C THR A 52 -1.15 6.52 -4.16
N THR A 53 -2.29 7.12 -3.82
CA THR A 53 -3.61 6.53 -4.11
C THR A 53 -3.80 6.43 -5.62
N ALA A 54 -4.39 5.32 -6.08
CA ALA A 54 -4.62 5.09 -7.49
C ALA A 54 -5.82 4.15 -7.68
N ASP A 55 -6.71 4.50 -8.59
CA ASP A 55 -7.68 3.56 -9.16
C ASP A 55 -7.37 3.49 -10.65
N ILE A 56 -6.67 2.44 -11.05
CA ILE A 56 -6.17 2.31 -12.42
C ILE A 56 -6.48 0.95 -13.02
N SER A 57 -6.87 0.99 -14.29
CA SER A 57 -6.97 -0.19 -15.15
C SER A 57 -5.66 -0.42 -15.86
N LEU A 58 -5.10 -1.62 -15.67
CA LEU A 58 -3.87 -2.08 -16.30
C LEU A 58 -4.17 -3.25 -17.23
N VAL A 59 -3.42 -3.38 -18.31
CA VAL A 59 -3.45 -4.60 -19.13
C VAL A 59 -2.09 -5.25 -19.05
N PHE A 60 -2.07 -6.50 -18.60
CA PHE A 60 -0.86 -7.30 -18.51
C PHE A 60 -0.75 -8.20 -19.74
N GLY A 61 0.44 -8.22 -20.33
CA GLY A 61 0.81 -9.15 -21.39
C GLY A 61 1.61 -10.31 -20.83
N VAL A 62 1.36 -11.51 -21.34
CA VAL A 62 2.20 -12.69 -21.12
C VAL A 62 2.67 -13.22 -22.46
N THR A 63 3.97 -13.47 -22.57
CA THR A 63 4.60 -14.12 -23.72
C THR A 63 5.12 -15.48 -23.29
N ASP A 64 4.79 -16.52 -24.04
CA ASP A 64 5.29 -17.88 -23.79
C ASP A 64 6.59 -18.17 -24.57
N ALA A 65 7.21 -19.33 -24.31
CA ALA A 65 8.47 -19.72 -24.95
C ALA A 65 8.39 -19.86 -26.48
N LYS A 66 7.18 -19.98 -27.03
CA LYS A 66 6.94 -20.06 -28.48
C LYS A 66 6.62 -18.69 -29.09
N GLY A 67 6.74 -17.62 -28.31
CA GLY A 67 6.43 -16.26 -28.73
C GLY A 67 4.93 -15.96 -28.81
N ARG A 68 4.07 -16.83 -28.28
CA ARG A 68 2.62 -16.56 -28.25
C ARG A 68 2.34 -15.54 -27.17
N ILE A 69 1.59 -14.51 -27.53
CA ILE A 69 1.21 -13.41 -26.64
C ILE A 69 -0.26 -13.55 -26.27
N SER A 70 -0.56 -13.36 -25.00
CA SER A 70 -1.92 -13.17 -24.49
C SER A 70 -1.97 -11.93 -23.60
N VAL A 71 -3.12 -11.27 -23.57
CA VAL A 71 -3.34 -10.07 -22.75
C VAL A 71 -4.50 -10.30 -21.80
N SER A 72 -4.38 -9.80 -20.57
CA SER A 72 -5.43 -9.88 -19.56
C SER A 72 -5.60 -8.54 -18.85
N PRO A 73 -6.84 -8.03 -18.71
CA PRO A 73 -7.10 -6.84 -17.92
C PRO A 73 -6.98 -7.14 -16.43
N GLY A 74 -6.35 -6.23 -15.69
CA GLY A 74 -6.28 -6.23 -14.23
C GLY A 74 -6.61 -4.84 -13.68
N LEU A 75 -7.29 -4.81 -12.54
CA LEU A 75 -7.54 -3.58 -11.79
C LEU A 75 -6.60 -3.53 -10.59
N VAL A 76 -5.99 -2.37 -10.34
CA VAL A 76 -5.21 -2.11 -9.13
C VAL A 76 -5.85 -0.94 -8.40
N PHE A 77 -6.34 -1.22 -7.20
CA PHE A 77 -6.84 -0.23 -6.27
C PHE A 77 -5.78 0.01 -5.20
N VAL A 78 -5.29 1.25 -5.10
CA VAL A 78 -4.39 1.69 -4.03
C VAL A 78 -5.14 2.68 -3.14
N THR A 79 -5.39 2.30 -1.91
CA THR A 79 -6.08 3.13 -0.92
C THR A 79 -5.09 3.71 0.08
N ALA A 80 -5.39 4.90 0.61
CA ALA A 80 -4.61 5.44 1.73
C ALA A 80 -4.92 4.64 3.01
N PRO A 81 -3.97 4.46 3.93
CA PRO A 81 -4.26 3.88 5.22
C PRO A 81 -5.29 4.74 5.96
N ASP A 82 -6.19 4.08 6.68
CA ASP A 82 -7.19 4.73 7.52
C ASP A 82 -6.49 5.55 8.62
N ARG A 83 -6.36 6.87 8.42
CA ARG A 83 -5.85 7.76 9.46
C ARG A 83 -6.99 8.17 10.38
N ARG A 84 -7.10 7.52 11.54
CA ARG A 84 -8.00 7.97 12.61
C ARG A 84 -7.38 9.16 13.34
N THR A 85 -8.06 10.30 13.32
CA THR A 85 -7.64 11.51 14.05
C THR A 85 -8.56 11.71 15.24
N VAL A 86 -7.98 11.85 16.44
CA VAL A 86 -8.71 12.25 17.65
C VAL A 86 -8.46 13.73 17.87
N ILE A 87 -9.51 14.54 17.91
CA ILE A 87 -9.45 15.98 18.19
C ILE A 87 -10.08 16.21 19.56
N ALA A 88 -9.29 16.66 20.54
CA ALA A 88 -9.82 17.17 21.82
C ALA A 88 -9.79 18.70 21.82
N ARG A 89 -10.88 19.33 22.29
CA ARG A 89 -10.97 20.77 22.50
C ARG A 89 -11.24 21.02 23.98
N GLY A 90 -10.17 21.18 24.75
CA GLY A 90 -10.20 21.20 26.21
C GLY A 90 -10.44 19.80 26.81
N GLY A 91 -9.73 19.48 27.90
CA GLY A 91 -9.78 18.17 28.56
C GLY A 91 -8.58 17.26 28.27
N THR A 92 -8.60 16.06 28.84
CA THR A 92 -7.52 15.05 28.75
C THR A 92 -7.92 13.92 27.81
N ILE A 93 -7.02 13.49 26.92
CA ILE A 93 -7.19 12.27 26.12
C ILE A 93 -6.51 11.12 26.85
N PHE A 94 -7.25 10.06 27.15
CA PHE A 94 -6.68 8.78 27.59
C PHE A 94 -6.56 7.84 26.39
N ILE A 95 -5.37 7.26 26.20
CA ILE A 95 -5.11 6.23 25.19
C ILE A 95 -4.70 4.97 25.94
N ASP A 96 -5.55 3.94 25.95
CA ASP A 96 -5.18 2.60 26.41
C ASP A 96 -4.61 1.84 25.21
N SER A 97 -3.31 1.52 25.28
CA SER A 97 -2.63 0.81 24.20
C SER A 97 -2.49 -0.69 24.44
N ALA A 98 -2.99 -1.23 25.56
CA ALA A 98 -2.84 -2.64 25.95
C ALA A 98 -1.40 -3.19 25.84
N GLY A 99 -0.38 -2.31 25.90
CA GLY A 99 1.04 -2.67 25.75
C GLY A 99 1.64 -2.42 24.36
N ASP A 100 0.86 -2.00 23.37
CA ASP A 100 1.37 -1.57 22.07
C ASP A 100 1.98 -0.16 22.13
N SER A 101 2.94 0.10 21.23
CA SER A 101 3.54 1.43 21.07
C SER A 101 2.54 2.41 20.44
N VAL A 102 2.37 3.58 21.04
CA VAL A 102 1.54 4.67 20.49
C VAL A 102 2.42 5.86 20.11
N SER A 103 2.38 6.25 18.83
CA SER A 103 3.11 7.42 18.32
C SER A 103 2.21 8.66 18.33
N LEU A 104 2.55 9.66 19.14
CA LEU A 104 1.85 10.95 19.17
C LEU A 104 2.53 11.94 18.22
N PHE A 105 1.81 12.40 17.20
CA PHE A 105 2.27 13.48 16.32
C PHE A 105 1.60 14.80 16.73
N LEU A 106 2.37 15.69 17.36
CA LEU A 106 1.95 17.07 17.56
C LEU A 106 2.26 17.87 16.29
N ALA A 107 1.25 18.34 15.57
CA ALA A 107 1.47 19.32 14.52
C ALA A 107 1.93 20.62 15.19
N SER A 108 3.13 21.11 14.86
CA SER A 108 3.60 22.38 15.41
C SER A 108 2.63 23.49 14.98
N PRO A 109 2.00 24.22 15.92
CA PRO A 109 1.35 25.47 15.58
C PRO A 109 2.43 26.40 14.98
N ALA A 110 2.02 27.32 14.11
CA ALA A 110 2.92 28.31 13.49
C ALA A 110 3.71 29.14 14.53
N ASP A 111 3.27 29.14 15.79
CA ASP A 111 3.79 29.95 16.88
C ASP A 111 4.88 29.26 17.73
N GLY A 112 5.27 28.02 17.40
CA GLY A 112 6.53 27.42 17.86
C GLY A 112 6.58 26.86 19.30
N TYR A 113 5.45 26.65 19.97
CA TYR A 113 5.42 26.02 21.30
C TYR A 113 4.93 24.56 21.24
N SER A 114 5.67 23.65 21.87
CA SER A 114 5.22 22.28 22.19
C SER A 114 5.69 21.95 23.61
N ALA A 115 4.75 21.75 24.53
CA ALA A 115 5.04 21.22 25.87
C ALA A 115 4.37 19.85 25.99
N VAL A 116 5.15 18.83 26.35
CA VAL A 116 4.65 17.50 26.70
C VAL A 116 4.89 17.32 28.19
N ILE A 117 3.81 17.27 28.98
CA ILE A 117 3.87 16.78 30.35
C ILE A 117 3.59 15.28 30.29
N VAL A 118 4.62 14.46 30.47
CA VAL A 118 4.46 13.00 30.64
C VAL A 118 4.36 12.75 32.14
N GLU A 119 3.15 12.58 32.68
CA GLU A 119 2.98 12.08 34.03
C GLU A 119 2.98 10.55 34.01
N SER A 120 3.98 9.93 34.65
CA SER A 120 3.97 8.50 34.94
C SER A 120 3.13 8.26 36.21
N GLY A 121 1.81 8.14 36.03
CA GLY A 121 0.92 7.72 37.10
C GLY A 121 1.03 6.21 37.33
N GLY A 122 1.81 5.79 38.33
CA GLY A 122 1.81 4.41 38.81
C GLY A 122 0.44 4.04 39.38
N PHE A 123 -0.24 3.08 38.76
CA PHE A 123 -1.41 2.44 39.38
C PHE A 123 -0.96 1.71 40.65
N ARG A 124 -1.59 2.05 41.78
CA ARG A 124 -1.51 1.28 43.03
C ARG A 124 -2.54 0.16 43.02
#